data_AF-A0A178MIQ1-F1
#
_entry.id   AF-A0A178MIQ1-F1
#
_cell.length_a   1.000
_cell.length_b   1.000
_cell.length_c   1.000
_cell.angle_alpha   90.00
_cell.angle_beta   90.00
_cell.angle_gamma   90.00
#
_symmetry.space_group_name_H-M   'P 1'
#
loop_
_entity.id
_entity.type
_entity.pdbx_description
1 polymer ?
#
loop_
_entity_poly.entity_id
_entity_poly.type
_entity_poly.pdbx_seq_one_letter_code
_entity_poly.pdbx_strand_id
1 'polypeptide(L)'
;MAETIKQPNSNRPLVLIGLLVTQLLALVSILLIWLPGAFISVVAENPEGTVPLWLMAFYGYPIYPLAMSIGAWVAYARRNDKLAAILSALLIPPILLFVVVIFLNW
;
A
#
# COMPACT_ATOMS: atom_id res chain seq x y z
N MET A 1 -37.77 27.26 -11.91
CA MET A 1 -36.31 27.04 -11.78
C MET A 1 -36.15 25.64 -11.23
N ALA A 2 -35.83 24.65 -12.08
CA ALA A 2 -35.72 23.26 -11.64
C ALA A 2 -34.33 23.04 -11.03
N GLU A 3 -34.26 22.76 -9.73
CA GLU A 3 -33.03 22.32 -9.09
C GLU A 3 -32.66 20.94 -9.64
N THR A 4 -31.55 20.88 -10.38
CA THR A 4 -30.99 19.60 -10.82
C THR A 4 -30.46 18.87 -9.59
N ILE A 5 -31.24 17.95 -9.04
CA ILE A 5 -30.78 17.06 -7.97
C ILE A 5 -29.63 16.23 -8.53
N LYS A 6 -28.41 16.60 -8.13
CA LYS A 6 -27.17 15.90 -8.51
C LYS A 6 -27.26 14.51 -7.89
N GLN A 7 -27.71 13.52 -8.66
CA GLN A 7 -27.80 12.14 -8.17
C GLN A 7 -26.44 11.73 -7.58
N PRO A 8 -26.42 11.15 -6.36
CA PRO A 8 -25.19 10.70 -5.76
C PRO A 8 -24.53 9.67 -6.70
N ASN A 9 -23.29 9.94 -7.11
CA ASN A 9 -22.50 9.06 -7.97
C ASN A 9 -22.56 7.62 -7.44
N SER A 10 -23.23 6.72 -8.19
CA SER A 10 -23.56 5.36 -7.73
C SER A 10 -22.33 4.46 -7.56
N ASN A 11 -21.16 4.89 -8.01
CA ASN A 11 -19.93 4.10 -7.94
C ASN A 11 -19.13 4.30 -6.64
N ARG A 12 -19.55 5.24 -5.77
CA ARG A 12 -18.92 5.49 -4.47
C ARG A 12 -18.78 4.28 -3.55
N PRO A 13 -19.79 3.40 -3.37
CA PRO A 13 -19.62 2.20 -2.56
C PRO A 13 -18.58 1.26 -3.17
N LEU A 14 -18.51 1.17 -4.50
CA LEU A 14 -17.57 0.31 -5.21
C LEU A 14 -16.12 0.78 -5.03
N VAL A 15 -15.87 2.10 -5.09
CA VAL A 15 -14.56 2.69 -4.80
C VAL A 15 -14.16 2.50 -3.34
N LEU A 16 -15.11 2.60 -2.41
CA LEU A 16 -14.86 2.39 -0.98
C LEU A 16 -14.47 0.93 -0.68
N ILE A 17 -15.18 -0.03 -1.28
CA ILE A 17 -14.87 -1.45 -1.17
C ILE A 17 -13.48 -1.73 -1.76
N GLY A 18 -13.16 -1.16 -2.93
CA GLY A 18 -11.83 -1.29 -3.54
C GLY A 18 -10.70 -0.74 -2.64
N LEU A 19 -10.92 0.41 -2.00
CA LEU A 19 -10.00 0.98 -1.01
C LEU A 19 -9.78 0.06 0.18
N LEU A 20 -10.87 -0.47 0.76
CA LEU A 20 -10.78 -1.38 1.90
C LEU A 20 -10.05 -2.68 1.55
N VAL A 21 -10.36 -3.27 0.39
CA VAL A 21 -9.73 -4.53 -0.07
C VAL A 21 -8.25 -4.34 -0.33
N THR A 22 -7.87 -3.27 -1.05
CA THR A 22 -6.46 -3.00 -1.37
C THR A 22 -5.62 -2.71 -0.12
N GLN A 23 -6.20 -2.04 0.88
CA GLN A 23 -5.50 -1.77 2.14
C GLN A 23 -5.39 -2.99 3.05
N LEU A 24 -6.44 -3.83 3.11
CA LEU A 24 -6.37 -5.11 3.81
C LEU A 24 -5.30 -6.02 3.19
N LEU A 25 -5.25 -6.11 1.86
CA LEU A 25 -4.20 -6.86 1.16
C LEU A 25 -2.80 -6.30 1.44
N ALA A 26 -2.63 -4.96 1.42
CA ALA A 26 -1.37 -4.32 1.75
C ALA A 26 -0.95 -4.62 3.20
N LEU A 27 -1.88 -4.55 4.17
CA LEU A 27 -1.62 -4.89 5.56
C LEU A 27 -1.21 -6.35 5.73
N VAL A 28 -1.95 -7.28 5.11
CA VAL A 28 -1.63 -8.71 5.16
C VAL A 28 -0.25 -8.98 4.57
N SER A 29 0.08 -8.34 3.43
CA SER A 29 1.40 -8.45 2.81
C SER A 29 2.52 -7.93 3.73
N ILE A 30 2.31 -6.76 4.36
CA ILE A 30 3.29 -6.19 5.29
C ILE A 30 3.44 -7.08 6.52
N LEU A 31 2.34 -7.46 7.19
CA LEU A 31 2.36 -8.16 8.47
C LEU A 31 2.80 -9.63 8.36
N LEU A 32 2.33 -10.36 7.35
CA LEU A 32 2.56 -11.82 7.27
C LEU A 32 3.80 -12.19 6.47
N ILE A 33 4.18 -11.40 5.46
CA ILE A 33 5.28 -11.75 4.56
C ILE A 33 6.50 -10.89 4.87
N TRP A 34 6.32 -9.57 4.88
CA TRP A 34 7.45 -8.66 4.93
C TRP A 34 8.05 -8.53 6.33
N LEU A 35 7.22 -8.34 7.37
CA LEU A 35 7.68 -8.10 8.76
C LEU A 35 8.47 -9.30 9.34
N PRO A 36 8.03 -10.55 9.17
CA PRO A 36 8.79 -11.72 9.62
C PRO A 36 10.08 -11.90 8.80
N GLY A 37 10.03 -11.73 7.47
CA GLY A 37 11.21 -11.85 6.61
C GLY A 37 12.26 -10.80 6.94
N ALA A 38 11.82 -9.57 7.19
CA ALA A 38 12.68 -8.47 7.62
C ALA A 38 13.33 -8.76 8.98
N PHE A 39 12.55 -9.21 9.96
CA PHE A 39 13.06 -9.56 11.28
C PHE A 39 14.09 -10.68 11.24
N ILE A 40 13.82 -11.76 10.49
CA ILE A 40 14.75 -12.89 10.33
C ILE A 40 16.05 -12.44 9.66
N SER A 41 15.97 -11.58 8.64
CA SER A 41 17.14 -11.04 7.93
C SER A 41 18.03 -10.18 8.83
N VAL A 42 17.46 -9.29 9.66
CA VAL A 42 18.24 -8.49 10.64
C VAL A 42 18.99 -9.39 11.61
N VAL A 43 18.27 -10.37 12.19
CA VAL A 43 18.83 -11.27 13.21
C VAL A 43 19.92 -12.16 12.63
N ALA A 44 19.77 -12.58 11.36
CA ALA A 44 20.77 -13.38 10.67
C ALA A 44 22.05 -12.58 10.31
N GLU A 45 21.91 -11.33 9.87
CA GLU A 45 23.05 -10.54 9.39
C GLU A 45 23.81 -9.81 10.51
N ASN A 46 23.16 -9.49 11.64
CA ASN A 46 23.80 -8.72 12.72
C ASN A 46 23.49 -9.32 14.11
N PRO A 47 24.07 -10.49 14.44
CA PRO A 47 23.88 -11.10 15.76
C PRO A 47 24.44 -10.24 16.90
N GLU A 48 25.36 -9.31 16.61
CA GLU A 48 26.01 -8.40 17.57
C GLU A 48 25.26 -7.06 17.78
N GLY A 49 24.13 -6.85 17.09
CA GLY A 49 23.20 -5.75 17.36
C GLY A 49 23.47 -4.42 16.65
N THR A 50 24.53 -4.30 15.86
CA THR A 50 24.77 -3.11 15.03
C THR A 50 24.02 -3.21 13.71
N VAL A 51 22.89 -2.52 13.58
CA VAL A 51 22.11 -2.47 12.33
C VAL A 51 22.63 -1.34 11.43
N PRO A 52 23.21 -1.64 10.25
CA PRO A 52 23.71 -0.59 9.37
C PRO A 52 22.57 0.25 8.76
N LEU A 53 22.85 1.52 8.49
CA LEU A 53 21.84 2.53 8.07
C LEU A 53 21.11 2.15 6.77
N TRP A 54 21.76 1.42 5.85
CA TRP A 54 21.16 0.93 4.61
C TRP A 54 20.12 -0.18 4.86
N LEU A 55 20.33 -1.01 5.89
CA LEU A 55 19.33 -1.98 6.37
C LEU A 55 18.09 -1.24 6.89
N MET A 56 18.27 -0.15 7.64
CA MET A 56 17.12 0.67 8.10
C MET A 56 16.34 1.29 6.95
N ALA A 57 17.00 1.73 5.87
CA ALA A 57 16.34 2.24 4.68
C ALA A 57 15.56 1.14 3.92
N PHE A 58 16.14 -0.07 3.84
CA PHE A 58 15.47 -1.24 3.29
C PHE A 58 14.25 -1.65 4.13
N TYR A 59 14.34 -1.53 5.46
CA TYR A 59 13.24 -1.80 6.38
C TYR A 59 12.23 -0.65 6.53
N GLY A 60 12.55 0.54 6.03
CA GLY A 60 11.60 1.65 5.89
C GLY A 60 10.63 1.47 4.71
N TYR A 61 10.84 0.46 3.86
CA TYR A 61 10.02 0.17 2.68
C TYR A 61 8.50 0.10 2.91
N PRO A 62 7.96 -0.36 4.07
CA PRO A 62 6.52 -0.35 4.34
C PRO A 62 5.91 1.05 4.48
N ILE A 63 6.73 2.09 4.66
CA ILE A 63 6.26 3.48 4.83
C ILE A 63 5.63 4.00 3.53
N TYR A 64 6.15 3.61 2.37
CA TYR A 64 5.60 4.02 1.07
C TYR A 64 4.15 3.56 0.84
N PRO A 65 3.80 2.26 0.96
CA PRO A 65 2.42 1.81 0.83
C PRO A 65 1.52 2.42 1.92
N LEU A 66 2.01 2.62 3.14
CA LEU A 66 1.26 3.33 4.18
C LEU A 66 0.95 4.79 3.80
N ALA A 67 1.92 5.54 3.29
CA ALA A 67 1.74 6.92 2.85
C ALA A 67 0.75 7.02 1.68
N MET A 68 0.83 6.10 0.71
CA MET A 68 -0.11 6.03 -0.41
C MET A 68 -1.54 5.69 0.03
N SER A 69 -1.67 4.78 1.01
CA SER A 69 -2.95 4.44 1.64
C SER A 69 -3.61 5.65 2.31
N ILE A 70 -2.85 6.42 3.09
CA ILE A 70 -3.32 7.67 3.73
C ILE A 70 -3.75 8.68 2.66
N GLY A 71 -2.92 8.88 1.62
CA GLY A 71 -3.24 9.79 0.52
C GLY A 71 -4.52 9.39 -0.23
N ALA A 72 -4.75 8.10 -0.42
CA ALA A 72 -5.95 7.58 -1.07
C ALA A 72 -7.22 7.88 -0.25
N TRP A 73 -7.17 7.73 1.07
CA TRP A 73 -8.26 8.13 1.98
C TRP A 73 -8.51 9.65 1.96
N VAL A 74 -7.45 10.46 1.96
CA VAL A 74 -7.58 11.92 1.89
C VAL A 74 -8.22 12.35 0.57
N ALA A 75 -7.83 11.72 -0.55
CA ALA A 75 -8.43 11.97 -1.86
C ALA A 75 -9.91 11.55 -1.91
N TYR A 76 -10.25 10.40 -1.30
CA TYR A 76 -11.63 9.92 -1.17
C TYR A 76 -12.48 10.89 -0.33
N ALA A 77 -11.97 11.35 0.82
CA ALA A 77 -12.63 12.32 1.70
C ALA A 77 -12.88 13.66 0.99
N ARG A 78 -11.96 14.07 0.10
CA ARG A 78 -12.10 15.28 -0.74
C ARG A 78 -13.03 15.09 -1.95
N ARG A 79 -13.77 13.99 -2.03
CA ARG A 79 -14.68 13.63 -3.14
C ARG A 79 -13.97 13.53 -4.50
N ASN A 80 -12.66 13.27 -4.51
CA ASN A 80 -11.90 13.08 -5.73
C ASN A 80 -11.66 11.58 -5.98
N ASP A 81 -12.71 10.93 -6.48
CA ASP A 81 -12.75 9.48 -6.70
C ASP A 81 -11.65 9.01 -7.68
N LYS A 82 -11.24 9.86 -8.64
CA LYS A 82 -10.15 9.57 -9.58
C LYS A 82 -8.79 9.53 -8.89
N LEU A 83 -8.47 10.53 -8.06
CA LEU A 83 -7.22 10.53 -7.30
C LEU A 83 -7.17 9.38 -6.28
N ALA A 84 -8.29 9.10 -5.61
CA ALA A 84 -8.37 7.98 -4.66
C ALA A 84 -8.06 6.64 -5.36
N ALA A 85 -8.62 6.42 -6.56
CA ALA A 85 -8.34 5.23 -7.36
C ALA A 85 -6.89 5.17 -7.83
N ILE A 86 -6.31 6.28 -8.31
CA ILE A 86 -4.90 6.33 -8.76
C ILE A 86 -3.95 6.05 -7.60
N LEU A 87 -4.15 6.69 -6.44
CA LEU A 87 -3.30 6.47 -5.27
C LEU A 87 -3.45 5.03 -4.73
N SER A 88 -4.65 4.46 -4.81
CA SER A 88 -4.89 3.04 -4.46
C SER A 88 -4.21 2.10 -5.45
N ALA A 89 -4.24 2.40 -6.75
CA ALA A 89 -3.57 1.61 -7.77
C ALA A 89 -2.04 1.69 -7.68
N LEU A 90 -1.50 2.81 -7.20
CA LEU A 90 -0.06 3.01 -7.00
C LEU A 90 0.55 2.13 -5.87
N LEU A 91 -0.29 1.48 -5.06
CA LEU A 91 0.13 0.43 -4.12
C LEU A 91 0.48 -0.90 -4.81
N ILE A 92 0.01 -1.12 -6.05
CA ILE A 92 0.17 -2.38 -6.78
C ILE A 92 1.57 -2.55 -7.40
N PRO A 93 2.20 -1.54 -8.05
CA PRO A 93 3.51 -1.67 -8.68
C PRO A 93 4.62 -2.27 -7.79
N PRO A 94 4.80 -1.87 -6.51
CA PRO A 94 5.82 -2.49 -5.66
C PRO A 94 5.59 -4.00 -5.45
N ILE A 95 4.33 -4.42 -5.29
CA ILE A 95 3.95 -5.84 -5.16
C ILE A 95 4.20 -6.58 -6.47
N LEU A 96 3.80 -6.00 -7.61
CA LEU A 96 4.01 -6.58 -8.94
C LEU A 96 5.50 -6.76 -9.24
N LEU A 97 6.32 -5.77 -8.90
CA LEU A 97 7.77 -5.81 -9.10
C LEU A 97 8.41 -6.89 -8.23
N PHE A 98 7.97 -7.04 -6.97
CA PHE A 98 8.41 -8.13 -6.10
C PHE A 98 8.09 -9.52 -6.68
N VAL A 99 6.88 -9.72 -7.19
CA VAL A 99 6.48 -10.98 -7.85
C VAL A 99 7.34 -11.26 -9.08
N VAL A 100 7.55 -10.26 -9.94
CA VAL A 100 8.39 -10.41 -11.16
C VAL A 100 9.83 -10.80 -10.80
N VAL A 101 10.42 -10.19 -9.78
CA VAL A 101 11.79 -10.53 -9.34
C VAL A 101 11.87 -11.97 -8.84
N ILE A 102 10.88 -12.46 -8.10
CA ILE A 102 10.84 -13.86 -7.65
C ILE A 102 10.80 -14.82 -8.85
N PHE A 103 9.95 -14.54 -9.84
CA PHE A 103 9.81 -15.41 -11.02
C PHE A 103 10.99 -15.35 -11.99
N LEU A 104 11.74 -14.24 -12.05
CA LEU A 104 12.93 -14.11 -12.89
C LEU A 104 14.20 -14.69 -12.25
N ASN A 105 14.24 -14.84 -10.92
CA ASN A 105 15.35 -15.43 -10.17
C ASN A 105 15.19 -16.94 -9.91
N TRP A 106 14.21 -17.59 -10.54
CA TRP A 106 13.93 -19.02 -10.46
C TRP A 106 14.07 -19.65 -11.85
#